data_AF-B0DJF0-F1
#
_entry.id   AF-B0DJF0-F1
#
_cell.length_a   1.000
_cell.length_b   1.000
_cell.length_c   1.000
_cell.angle_alpha   90.00
_cell.angle_beta   90.00
_cell.angle_gamma   90.00
#
_symmetry.space_group_name_H-M   'P 1'
#
loop_
_entity.id
_entity.type
_entity.pdbx_description
1 polymer ?
#
loop_
_entity_poly.entity_id
_entity_poly.type
_entity_poly.pdbx_seq_one_letter_code
_entity_poly.pdbx_strand_id
1 'polypeptide(L)'
;MPQQPWMVLHSVALLSTIFRISQRWSASRLWWDDFLLLLPLGLDATYLASLWVLYHRSFVYDSDKGIIDSFWFTTLLWFVIIWSCRTSLALSMVRIFPPGHHSRRASLTLAFYLIFTFIVCVVTLSVACRTGNKLMFQGESCIKAAVMATSLDLSGDTLLTLFPLITFWRVRLPQTQRCLILITFSASFTTLFASITFCVLLYGSIMGNFSLGSSDGFIITMTAHIEATISMIVCNLIVVAAFFYRIFRRRQDPETAEESTEKSEETLNTRLPRSDEPTSRIEFTEISDPTWTSLEQRSGPSSGTFEVASDRHQTSFRSIVER
;
A
#
# COMPACT_ATOMS: atom_id res chain seq x y z
N MET A 1 36.55 3.90 7.23
CA MET A 1 35.19 3.88 7.83
C MET A 1 34.49 2.64 7.29
N PRO A 2 34.14 1.65 8.12
CA PRO A 2 33.38 0.49 7.64
C PRO A 2 32.01 0.98 7.14
N GLN A 3 31.73 0.77 5.86
CA GLN A 3 30.41 1.06 5.29
C GLN A 3 29.42 0.09 5.93
N GLN A 4 28.58 0.58 6.83
CA GLN A 4 27.53 -0.22 7.44
C GLN A 4 26.44 -0.44 6.39
N PRO A 5 26.11 -1.69 6.03
CA PRO A 5 25.17 -1.99 4.93
C PRO A 5 23.77 -1.41 5.18
N TRP A 6 23.37 -1.23 6.44
CA TRP A 6 22.04 -0.74 6.84
C TRP A 6 21.79 0.71 6.41
N MET A 7 22.80 1.57 6.48
CA MET A 7 22.66 2.98 6.08
C MET A 7 22.41 3.13 4.58
N VAL A 8 23.02 2.24 3.79
CA VAL A 8 22.81 2.18 2.35
C VAL A 8 21.38 1.76 2.05
N LEU A 9 20.85 0.76 2.77
CA LEU A 9 19.47 0.30 2.61
C LEU A 9 18.46 1.43 2.92
N HIS A 10 18.62 2.13 4.06
CA HIS A 10 17.76 3.26 4.39
C HIS A 10 17.87 4.39 3.36
N SER A 11 19.09 4.71 2.90
CA SER A 11 19.29 5.75 1.88
C SER A 11 18.58 5.39 0.57
N VAL A 12 18.68 4.13 0.13
CA VAL A 12 17.97 3.64 -1.06
C VAL A 12 16.46 3.69 -0.86
N ALA A 13 15.95 3.33 0.32
CA ALA A 13 14.53 3.40 0.64
C ALA A 13 14.00 4.85 0.63
N LEU A 14 14.73 5.79 1.22
CA LEU A 14 14.39 7.21 1.23
C LEU A 14 14.40 7.79 -0.19
N LEU A 15 15.45 7.55 -0.96
CA LEU A 15 15.56 8.01 -2.35
C LEU A 15 14.45 7.42 -3.24
N SER A 16 14.14 6.14 -3.06
CA SER A 16 13.04 5.45 -3.74
C SER A 16 11.69 6.10 -3.44
N THR A 17 11.45 6.46 -2.18
CA THR A 17 10.21 7.11 -1.74
C THR A 17 10.09 8.53 -2.30
N ILE A 18 11.18 9.31 -2.24
CA ILE A 18 11.23 10.67 -2.81
C ILE A 18 10.96 10.60 -4.32
N PHE A 19 11.63 9.69 -5.03
CA PHE A 19 11.40 9.49 -6.46
C PHE A 19 9.93 9.19 -6.77
N ARG A 20 9.29 8.28 -6.01
CA ARG A 20 7.86 7.96 -6.14
C ARG A 20 7.00 9.22 -5.97
N ILE A 21 7.26 10.02 -4.94
CA ILE A 21 6.50 11.24 -4.64
C ILE A 21 6.70 12.25 -5.78
N SER A 22 7.94 12.52 -6.19
CA SER A 22 8.26 13.46 -7.26
C SER A 22 7.61 13.06 -8.59
N GLN A 23 7.64 11.77 -8.93
CA GLN A 23 7.03 11.27 -10.16
C GLN A 23 5.51 11.46 -10.15
N ARG A 24 4.85 11.20 -9.02
CA ARG A 24 3.39 11.34 -8.90
C ARG A 24 2.96 12.80 -8.80
N TRP A 25 3.76 13.63 -8.14
CA TRP A 25 3.62 15.07 -8.12
C TRP A 25 3.68 15.63 -9.55
N SER A 26 4.69 15.22 -10.32
CA SER A 26 4.82 15.63 -11.73
C SER A 26 3.65 15.17 -12.60
N ALA A 27 2.96 14.10 -12.24
CA ALA A 27 1.78 13.62 -12.96
C ALA A 27 0.45 14.24 -12.49
N SER A 28 0.48 15.19 -11.54
CA SER A 28 -0.69 15.84 -10.93
C SER A 28 -1.78 14.87 -10.43
N ARG A 29 -1.38 13.67 -10.02
CA ARG A 29 -2.27 12.62 -9.50
C ARG A 29 -1.93 12.30 -8.06
N LEU A 30 -1.95 13.33 -7.22
CA LEU A 30 -1.82 13.19 -5.77
C LEU A 30 -3.12 12.63 -5.20
N TRP A 31 -3.00 11.57 -4.42
CA TRP A 31 -4.12 10.91 -3.76
C TRP A 31 -3.78 10.69 -2.29
N TRP A 32 -4.77 10.30 -1.48
CA TRP A 32 -4.61 10.02 -0.05
C TRP A 32 -3.47 9.04 0.30
N ASP A 33 -3.16 8.09 -0.58
CA ASP A 33 -1.99 7.18 -0.45
C ASP A 33 -0.66 7.92 -0.40
N ASP A 34 -0.52 9.00 -1.17
CA ASP A 34 0.74 9.74 -1.30
C ASP A 34 1.00 10.57 -0.03
N PHE A 35 -0.05 11.10 0.59
CA PHE A 35 0.03 11.70 1.92
C PHE A 35 0.36 10.67 2.99
N LEU A 36 -0.21 9.46 2.87
CA LEU A 36 0.07 8.37 3.81
C LEU A 36 1.53 7.91 3.73
N LEU A 37 2.26 8.16 2.63
CA LEU A 37 3.68 7.83 2.46
C LEU A 37 4.63 8.92 2.92
N LEU A 38 4.17 10.18 2.98
CA LEU A 38 4.96 11.26 3.57
C LEU A 38 5.23 10.99 5.06
N LEU A 39 4.29 10.34 5.72
CA LEU A 39 4.37 9.95 7.12
C LEU A 39 5.51 8.93 7.38
N PRO A 40 5.56 7.73 6.79
CA PRO A 40 6.68 6.80 6.94
C PRO A 40 7.99 7.37 6.39
N LEU A 41 7.98 8.29 5.40
CA LEU A 41 9.19 8.97 4.95
C LEU A 41 9.84 9.80 6.07
N GLY A 42 9.05 10.67 6.71
CA GLY A 42 9.54 11.49 7.81
C GLY A 42 9.95 10.64 9.01
N LEU A 43 9.20 9.57 9.29
CA LEU A 43 9.48 8.66 10.40
C LEU A 43 10.69 7.76 10.13
N ASP A 44 10.95 7.32 8.90
CA ASP A 44 12.16 6.55 8.58
C ASP A 44 13.42 7.42 8.72
N ALA A 45 13.34 8.70 8.36
CA ALA A 45 14.43 9.65 8.60
C ALA A 45 14.71 9.84 10.09
N THR A 46 13.69 9.92 10.95
CA THR A 46 13.89 9.98 12.40
C THR A 46 14.37 8.65 12.98
N TYR A 47 13.94 7.53 12.41
CA TYR A 47 14.36 6.17 12.77
C TYR A 47 15.81 5.89 12.39
N LEU A 48 16.29 6.44 11.28
CA LEU A 48 17.70 6.43 10.90
C LEU A 48 18.54 7.34 11.82
N ALA A 49 18.01 8.52 12.17
CA ALA A 49 18.67 9.42 13.09
C ALA A 49 18.81 8.82 14.50
N SER A 50 17.81 8.10 15.00
CA SER A 50 17.89 7.43 16.31
C SER A 50 18.96 6.33 16.32
N LEU A 51 19.09 5.56 15.23
CA LEU A 51 20.20 4.60 15.06
C LEU A 51 21.57 5.27 15.08
N TRP A 52 21.70 6.39 14.38
CA TRP A 52 22.96 7.12 14.32
C TRP A 52 23.38 7.59 15.71
N VAL A 53 22.43 8.10 16.51
CA VAL A 53 22.66 8.50 17.90
C VAL A 53 23.03 7.30 18.77
N LEU A 54 22.32 6.17 18.63
CA LEU A 54 22.60 4.95 19.40
C LEU A 54 24.00 4.40 19.09
N TYR A 55 24.41 4.43 17.82
CA TYR A 55 25.75 4.05 17.39
C TYR A 55 26.81 5.01 17.95
N HIS A 56 26.58 6.32 17.87
CA HIS A 56 27.53 7.31 18.38
C HIS A 56 27.68 7.22 19.91
N ARG A 57 26.59 7.00 20.65
CA ARG A 57 26.61 6.80 22.11
C ARG A 57 27.27 5.49 22.53
N SER A 58 27.21 4.44 21.72
CA SER A 58 27.97 3.21 22.00
C SER A 58 29.49 3.48 22.07
N PHE A 59 29.97 4.59 21.50
CA PHE A 59 31.36 5.07 21.62
C PHE A 59 31.57 6.13 22.71
N VAL A 60 30.52 6.81 23.17
CA VAL A 60 30.61 7.90 24.16
C VAL A 60 29.66 7.58 25.31
N TYR A 61 30.26 7.05 26.39
CA TYR A 61 29.59 6.65 27.63
C TYR A 61 29.02 7.89 28.34
N ASP A 62 27.83 8.36 27.95
CA ASP A 62 27.16 9.46 28.65
C ASP A 62 25.70 9.15 28.96
N SER A 63 25.34 9.52 30.19
CA SER A 63 24.26 8.96 31.00
C SER A 63 22.95 9.75 30.91
N ASP A 64 22.75 10.53 29.84
CA ASP A 64 21.54 11.32 29.65
C ASP A 64 20.50 10.60 28.80
N LYS A 65 19.46 10.11 29.46
CA LYS A 65 18.32 9.40 28.86
C LYS A 65 17.41 10.38 28.11
N GLY A 66 17.77 10.69 26.86
CA GLY A 66 16.89 11.44 25.97
C GLY A 66 15.63 10.64 25.63
N ILE A 67 14.50 11.33 25.39
CA ILE A 67 13.20 10.75 24.98
C ILE A 67 13.35 9.85 23.73
N ILE A 68 14.32 10.16 22.87
CA ILE A 68 14.67 9.43 21.64
C ILE A 68 15.25 8.03 21.94
N ASP A 69 15.79 7.81 23.14
CA ASP A 69 16.35 6.54 23.59
C ASP A 69 15.29 5.62 24.25
N SER A 70 14.03 6.06 24.25
CA SER A 70 12.93 5.24 24.74
C SER A 70 12.66 4.11 23.75
N PHE A 71 12.88 2.87 24.17
CA PHE A 71 12.52 1.65 23.43
C PHE A 71 11.09 1.74 22.86
N TRP A 72 10.18 2.29 23.65
CA TRP A 72 8.78 2.52 23.27
C TRP A 72 8.63 3.38 22.02
N PHE A 73 9.42 4.46 21.91
CA PHE A 73 9.40 5.36 20.77
C PHE A 73 9.94 4.66 19.51
N THR A 74 11.05 3.92 19.63
CA THR A 74 11.62 3.12 18.54
C THR A 74 10.66 2.05 18.05
N THR A 75 9.99 1.32 18.96
CA THR A 75 8.96 0.34 18.60
C THR A 75 7.76 0.98 17.91
N LEU A 76 7.29 2.14 18.39
CA LEU A 76 6.23 2.89 17.74
C LEU A 76 6.61 3.33 16.32
N LEU A 77 7.81 3.88 16.13
CA LEU A 77 8.30 4.28 14.81
C LEU A 77 8.30 3.10 13.84
N TRP A 78 8.92 1.98 14.24
CA TRP A 78 8.94 0.74 13.48
C TRP A 78 7.52 0.30 13.07
N PHE A 79 6.60 0.27 14.04
CA PHE A 79 5.23 -0.16 13.81
C PHE A 79 4.50 0.78 12.84
N VAL A 80 4.60 2.09 13.04
CA VAL A 80 3.97 3.07 12.16
C VAL A 80 4.52 2.97 10.73
N ILE A 81 5.82 2.76 10.55
CA ILE A 81 6.45 2.60 9.23
C ILE A 81 5.87 1.37 8.52
N ILE A 82 5.88 0.20 9.15
CA ILE A 82 5.39 -1.06 8.56
C ILE A 82 3.91 -0.95 8.19
N TRP A 83 3.06 -0.52 9.13
CA TRP A 83 1.62 -0.45 8.91
C TRP A 83 1.23 0.60 7.88
N SER A 84 1.96 1.72 7.79
CA SER A 84 1.77 2.70 6.71
C SER A 84 2.16 2.13 5.36
N CYS A 85 3.28 1.40 5.27
CA CYS A 85 3.72 0.74 4.03
C CYS A 85 2.69 -0.30 3.56
N ARG A 86 2.17 -1.15 4.46
CA ARG A 86 1.14 -2.16 4.14
C ARG A 86 -0.18 -1.54 3.72
N THR A 87 -0.60 -0.48 4.41
CA THR A 87 -1.81 0.25 4.03
C THR A 87 -1.65 0.87 2.65
N SER A 88 -0.47 1.43 2.34
CA SER A 88 -0.18 1.95 1.00
C SER A 88 -0.16 0.87 -0.08
N LEU A 89 0.36 -0.31 0.22
CA LEU A 89 0.29 -1.48 -0.68
C LEU A 89 -1.17 -1.87 -0.96
N ALA A 90 -2.01 -1.95 0.08
CA ALA A 90 -3.43 -2.26 -0.05
C ALA A 90 -4.21 -1.17 -0.83
N LEU A 91 -3.89 0.11 -0.64
CA LEU A 91 -4.49 1.21 -1.40
C LEU A 91 -4.01 1.24 -2.85
N SER A 92 -2.75 0.87 -3.11
CA SER A 92 -2.22 0.73 -4.47
C SER A 92 -2.98 -0.36 -5.25
N MET A 93 -3.35 -1.45 -4.58
CA MET A 93 -4.21 -2.50 -5.16
C MET A 93 -5.59 -2.00 -5.57
N VAL A 94 -6.23 -1.14 -4.76
CA VAL A 94 -7.54 -0.55 -5.11
C VAL A 94 -7.50 0.19 -6.45
N ARG A 95 -6.35 0.78 -6.81
CA ARG A 95 -6.18 1.52 -8.08
C ARG A 95 -6.00 0.63 -9.29
N ILE A 96 -5.50 -0.59 -9.11
CA ILE A 96 -5.25 -1.53 -10.22
C ILE A 96 -6.59 -2.03 -10.78
N PHE A 97 -7.62 -2.15 -9.93
CA PHE A 97 -8.92 -2.67 -10.34
C PHE A 97 -9.90 -1.57 -10.78
N PRO A 98 -10.66 -1.78 -11.87
CA PRO A 98 -11.67 -0.83 -12.33
C PRO A 98 -12.81 -0.65 -11.31
N PRO A 99 -13.51 0.50 -11.32
CA PRO A 99 -14.70 0.71 -10.48
C PRO A 99 -15.75 -0.38 -10.75
N GLY A 100 -16.36 -0.90 -9.67
CA GLY A 100 -17.41 -1.91 -9.74
C GLY A 100 -16.97 -3.37 -9.52
N HIS A 101 -15.68 -3.69 -9.65
CA HIS A 101 -15.21 -5.07 -9.49
C HIS A 101 -15.14 -5.50 -8.01
N HIS A 102 -15.53 -6.76 -7.70
CA HIS A 102 -15.52 -7.30 -6.33
C HIS A 102 -14.15 -7.23 -5.65
N SER A 103 -13.06 -7.45 -6.40
CA SER A 103 -11.69 -7.36 -5.87
C SER A 103 -11.37 -5.95 -5.35
N ARG A 104 -11.91 -4.88 -5.97
CA ARG A 104 -11.70 -3.51 -5.49
C ARG A 104 -12.33 -3.29 -4.11
N ARG A 105 -13.55 -3.81 -3.88
CA ARG A 105 -14.20 -3.75 -2.57
C ARG A 105 -13.41 -4.52 -1.53
N ALA A 106 -12.96 -5.72 -1.86
CA ALA A 106 -12.16 -6.55 -0.95
C ALA A 106 -10.80 -5.90 -0.60
N SER A 107 -10.12 -5.27 -1.56
CA SER A 107 -8.87 -4.53 -1.29
C SER A 107 -9.08 -3.32 -0.38
N LEU A 108 -10.22 -2.65 -0.52
CA LEU A 108 -10.60 -1.52 0.33
C LEU A 108 -10.96 -2.00 1.75
N THR A 109 -11.70 -3.10 1.87
CA THR A 109 -11.95 -3.77 3.16
C THR A 109 -10.64 -4.19 3.83
N LEU A 110 -9.66 -4.70 3.07
CA LEU A 110 -8.34 -5.05 3.57
C LEU A 110 -7.59 -3.81 4.09
N ALA A 111 -7.61 -2.69 3.37
CA ALA A 111 -6.99 -1.45 3.84
C ALA A 111 -7.63 -0.95 5.15
N PHE A 112 -8.96 -0.99 5.26
CA PHE A 112 -9.66 -0.63 6.50
C PHE A 112 -9.31 -1.57 7.65
N TYR A 113 -9.25 -2.88 7.39
CA TYR A 113 -8.83 -3.87 8.36
C TYR A 113 -7.40 -3.60 8.87
N LEU A 114 -6.47 -3.22 7.97
CA LEU A 114 -5.10 -2.91 8.35
C LEU A 114 -5.04 -1.67 9.25
N ILE A 115 -5.73 -0.58 8.88
CA ILE A 115 -5.76 0.65 9.70
C ILE A 115 -6.38 0.39 11.07
N PHE A 116 -7.49 -0.37 11.11
CA PHE A 116 -8.15 -0.70 12.38
C PHE A 116 -7.23 -1.53 13.29
N THR A 117 -6.62 -2.58 12.74
CA THR A 117 -5.71 -3.45 13.49
C THR A 117 -4.49 -2.67 13.99
N PHE A 118 -3.94 -1.76 13.19
CA PHE A 118 -2.88 -0.84 13.62
C PHE A 118 -3.28 -0.06 14.88
N ILE A 119 -4.45 0.58 14.89
CA ILE A 119 -4.94 1.36 16.04
C ILE A 119 -5.08 0.46 17.27
N VAL A 120 -5.69 -0.72 17.12
CA VAL A 120 -5.86 -1.69 18.22
C VAL A 120 -4.53 -2.13 18.80
N CYS A 121 -3.55 -2.43 17.95
CA CYS A 121 -2.22 -2.84 18.39
C CYS A 121 -1.49 -1.71 19.13
N VAL A 122 -1.50 -0.48 18.59
CA VAL A 122 -0.87 0.68 19.24
C VAL A 122 -1.49 0.94 20.60
N VAL A 123 -2.82 0.96 20.69
CA VAL A 123 -3.53 1.20 21.96
C VAL A 123 -3.23 0.08 22.96
N THR A 124 -3.29 -1.18 22.52
CA THR A 124 -3.06 -2.33 23.41
C THR A 124 -1.64 -2.38 23.91
N LEU A 125 -0.65 -2.16 23.05
CA LEU A 125 0.74 -2.02 23.46
C LEU A 125 0.85 -0.88 24.48
N SER A 126 0.32 0.31 24.17
CA SER A 126 0.46 1.51 25.01
C SER A 126 -0.10 1.32 26.41
N VAL A 127 -1.23 0.61 26.51
CA VAL A 127 -1.88 0.30 27.80
C VAL A 127 -1.17 -0.84 28.53
N ALA A 128 -0.78 -1.90 27.83
CA ALA A 128 -0.21 -3.10 28.45
C ALA A 128 1.25 -2.93 28.87
N CYS A 129 2.02 -2.13 28.13
CA CYS A 129 3.43 -1.86 28.41
C CYS A 129 3.62 -0.51 29.10
N ARG A 130 2.67 -0.09 29.95
CA ARG A 130 2.65 1.21 30.64
C ARG A 130 3.91 1.43 31.48
N THR A 131 4.84 2.17 30.89
CA THR A 131 6.00 2.88 31.45
C THR A 131 6.63 2.32 32.73
N GLY A 132 7.30 1.18 32.60
CA GLY A 132 8.49 0.92 33.41
C GLY A 132 9.73 1.34 32.60
N ASN A 133 10.54 2.26 33.11
CA ASN A 133 11.75 2.79 32.45
C ASN A 133 12.89 1.76 32.27
N LYS A 134 12.58 0.46 32.32
CA LYS A 134 13.56 -0.60 32.19
C LYS A 134 13.44 -1.26 30.83
N LEU A 135 14.60 -1.35 30.19
CA LEU A 135 14.87 -2.17 29.01
C LEU A 135 14.27 -3.57 29.21
N MET A 136 13.70 -4.10 28.14
CA MET A 136 12.98 -5.37 28.04
C MET A 136 11.58 -5.40 28.61
N PHE A 137 10.76 -6.21 27.93
CA PHE A 137 9.46 -6.77 28.27
C PHE A 137 9.33 -7.27 29.74
N GLN A 138 9.47 -6.37 30.71
CA GLN A 138 9.30 -6.68 32.12
C GLN A 138 7.82 -6.55 32.44
N GLY A 139 7.10 -7.65 32.24
CA GLY A 139 5.70 -7.77 32.59
C GLY A 139 4.99 -8.76 31.68
N GLU A 140 4.31 -9.72 32.31
CA GLU A 140 3.51 -10.74 31.62
C GLU A 140 2.49 -10.09 30.65
N SER A 141 1.90 -8.97 31.05
CA SER A 141 0.95 -8.20 30.21
C SER A 141 1.59 -7.62 28.95
N CYS A 142 2.81 -7.11 29.04
CA CYS A 142 3.51 -6.51 27.90
C CYS A 142 3.98 -7.58 26.90
N ILE A 143 4.46 -8.73 27.40
CA ILE A 143 4.78 -9.89 26.58
C ILE A 143 3.52 -10.35 25.83
N LYS A 144 2.41 -10.57 26.54
CA LYS A 144 1.14 -10.96 25.93
C LYS A 144 0.68 -9.98 24.85
N ALA A 145 0.79 -8.67 25.10
CA ALA A 145 0.43 -7.64 24.12
C ALA A 145 1.33 -7.65 22.88
N ALA A 146 2.65 -7.85 23.03
CA ALA A 146 3.55 -7.96 21.89
C ALA A 146 3.37 -9.26 21.10
N VAL A 147 3.09 -10.37 21.76
CA VAL A 147 2.72 -11.63 21.10
C VAL A 147 1.45 -11.44 20.28
N MET A 148 0.43 -10.79 20.84
CA MET A 148 -0.79 -10.46 20.12
C MET A 148 -0.52 -9.51 18.94
N ALA A 149 0.25 -8.44 19.15
CA ALA A 149 0.56 -7.46 18.11
C ALA A 149 1.35 -8.08 16.95
N THR A 150 2.35 -8.91 17.24
CA THR A 150 3.13 -9.63 16.21
C THR A 150 2.31 -10.71 15.50
N SER A 151 1.38 -11.37 16.20
CA SER A 151 0.45 -12.30 15.56
C SER A 151 -0.49 -11.58 14.59
N LEU A 152 -1.02 -10.43 14.99
CA LEU A 152 -1.83 -9.58 14.13
C LEU A 152 -1.01 -9.01 12.95
N ASP A 153 0.24 -8.67 13.20
CA ASP A 153 1.20 -8.22 12.19
C ASP A 153 1.39 -9.28 11.08
N LEU A 154 1.63 -10.54 11.47
CA LEU A 154 1.77 -11.69 10.58
C LEU A 154 0.47 -12.00 9.84
N SER A 155 -0.68 -11.87 10.52
CA SER A 155 -1.99 -12.05 9.88
C SER A 155 -2.24 -11.00 8.80
N GLY A 156 -1.83 -9.75 9.03
CA GLY A 156 -1.89 -8.66 8.05
C GLY A 156 -1.05 -8.97 6.81
N ASP A 157 0.21 -9.39 6.98
CA ASP A 157 1.08 -9.76 5.85
C ASP A 157 0.56 -10.98 5.08
N THR A 158 0.02 -11.96 5.81
CA THR A 158 -0.56 -13.16 5.19
C THR A 158 -1.76 -12.78 4.33
N LEU A 159 -2.67 -11.94 4.84
CA LEU A 159 -3.81 -11.44 4.07
C LEU A 159 -3.37 -10.61 2.87
N LEU A 160 -2.37 -9.75 3.03
CA LEU A 160 -1.81 -8.92 1.95
C LEU A 160 -1.14 -9.75 0.86
N THR A 161 -0.59 -10.92 1.21
CA THR A 161 0.04 -11.86 0.27
C THR A 161 -0.99 -12.76 -0.43
N LEU A 162 -1.98 -13.26 0.32
CA LEU A 162 -3.04 -14.10 -0.22
C LEU A 162 -3.99 -13.32 -1.15
N PHE A 163 -4.24 -12.04 -0.87
CA PHE A 163 -5.14 -11.21 -1.66
C PHE A 163 -4.80 -11.13 -3.17
N PRO A 164 -3.57 -10.73 -3.58
CA PRO A 164 -3.19 -10.71 -4.98
C PRO A 164 -3.15 -12.11 -5.59
N LEU A 165 -2.78 -13.13 -4.80
CA LEU A 165 -2.79 -14.52 -5.25
C LEU A 165 -4.22 -14.97 -5.60
N ILE A 166 -5.17 -14.86 -4.68
CA ILE A 166 -6.57 -15.22 -4.91
C ILE A 166 -7.15 -14.45 -6.11
N THR A 167 -6.84 -13.16 -6.22
CA THR A 167 -7.31 -12.35 -7.35
C THR A 167 -6.70 -12.82 -8.68
N PHE A 168 -5.42 -13.21 -8.68
CA PHE A 168 -4.74 -13.76 -9.84
C PHE A 168 -5.38 -15.06 -10.34
N TRP A 169 -5.74 -15.98 -9.43
CA TRP A 169 -6.37 -17.26 -9.81
C TRP A 169 -7.81 -17.10 -10.29
N ARG A 170 -8.56 -16.12 -9.75
CA ARG A 170 -9.99 -15.96 -10.02
C ARG A 170 -10.29 -15.20 -11.30
N VAL A 171 -9.41 -14.29 -11.74
CA VAL A 171 -9.73 -13.33 -12.81
C VAL A 171 -8.81 -13.51 -14.02
N ARG A 172 -9.40 -13.72 -15.20
CA ARG A 172 -8.66 -13.70 -16.48
C ARG A 172 -8.35 -12.25 -16.88
N LEU A 173 -7.31 -11.68 -16.28
CA LEU A 173 -6.88 -10.31 -16.56
C LEU A 173 -5.99 -10.25 -17.81
N PRO A 174 -5.92 -9.11 -18.52
CA PRO A 174 -4.92 -8.84 -19.56
C PRO A 174 -3.48 -8.89 -18.99
N GLN A 175 -2.52 -9.20 -19.85
CA GLN A 175 -1.12 -9.47 -19.48
C GLN A 175 -0.45 -8.33 -18.68
N THR A 176 -0.83 -7.08 -18.96
CA THR A 176 -0.36 -5.88 -18.27
C THR A 176 -0.73 -5.87 -16.78
N GLN A 177 -2.00 -6.18 -16.47
CA GLN A 177 -2.51 -6.23 -15.11
C GLN A 177 -1.97 -7.44 -14.35
N ARG A 178 -1.74 -8.57 -15.05
CA ARG A 178 -1.11 -9.75 -14.46
C ARG A 178 0.30 -9.47 -13.96
N CYS A 179 1.11 -8.74 -14.73
CA CYS A 179 2.47 -8.38 -14.33
C CYS A 179 2.48 -7.55 -13.05
N LEU A 180 1.61 -6.54 -12.93
CA LEU A 180 1.50 -5.70 -11.73
C LEU A 180 1.06 -6.50 -10.49
N ILE A 181 0.12 -7.43 -10.65
CA ILE A 181 -0.33 -8.30 -9.55
C ILE A 181 0.80 -9.23 -9.11
N LEU A 182 1.57 -9.78 -10.04
CA LEU A 182 2.70 -10.67 -9.73
C LEU A 182 3.84 -9.92 -9.02
N ILE A 183 4.17 -8.70 -9.47
CA ILE A 183 5.13 -7.83 -8.77
C ILE A 183 4.64 -7.55 -7.35
N THR A 184 3.35 -7.26 -7.19
CA THR A 184 2.81 -6.99 -5.84
C THR A 184 2.78 -8.24 -4.97
N PHE A 185 2.48 -9.41 -5.54
CA PHE A 185 2.55 -10.67 -4.80
C PHE A 185 3.98 -10.95 -4.33
N SER A 186 4.98 -10.77 -5.21
CA SER A 186 6.40 -10.92 -4.84
C SER A 186 6.83 -9.91 -3.78
N ALA A 187 6.35 -8.67 -3.88
CA ALA A 187 6.50 -7.64 -2.88
C ALA A 187 5.95 -8.09 -1.52
N SER A 188 4.66 -8.41 -1.43
CA SER A 188 4.02 -8.87 -0.19
C SER A 188 4.66 -10.13 0.39
N PHE A 189 5.09 -11.06 -0.46
CA PHE A 189 5.79 -12.27 -0.01
C PHE A 189 7.14 -11.94 0.63
N THR A 190 7.86 -10.95 0.09
CA THR A 190 9.15 -10.51 0.64
C THR A 190 8.97 -9.87 2.01
N THR A 191 7.92 -9.05 2.21
CA THR A 191 7.63 -8.46 3.53
C THR A 191 7.19 -9.53 4.53
N LEU A 192 6.37 -10.50 4.11
CA LEU A 192 5.98 -11.64 4.93
C LEU A 192 7.21 -12.44 5.39
N PHE A 193 8.16 -12.70 4.50
CA PHE A 193 9.40 -13.41 4.86
C PHE A 193 10.23 -12.63 5.89
N ALA A 194 10.34 -11.30 5.73
CA ALA A 194 11.02 -10.45 6.69
C ALA A 194 10.32 -10.46 8.07
N SER A 195 8.98 -10.35 8.10
CA SER A 195 8.18 -10.41 9.33
C SER A 195 8.27 -11.77 10.04
N ILE A 196 8.25 -12.88 9.29
CA ILE A 196 8.49 -14.22 9.86
C ILE A 196 9.88 -14.29 10.50
N THR A 197 10.91 -13.78 9.81
CA THR A 197 12.28 -13.79 10.34
C THR A 197 12.36 -12.98 11.64
N PHE A 198 11.78 -11.79 11.67
CA PHE A 198 11.70 -10.96 12.87
C PHE A 198 10.94 -11.65 14.01
N CYS A 199 9.78 -12.24 13.72
CA CYS A 199 8.99 -12.99 14.70
C CYS A 199 9.81 -14.16 15.28
N VAL A 200 10.43 -14.99 14.44
CA VAL A 200 11.22 -16.14 14.90
C VAL A 200 12.35 -15.70 15.84
N LEU A 201 13.06 -14.61 15.50
CA LEU A 201 14.11 -14.07 16.36
C LEU A 201 13.57 -13.49 17.66
N LEU A 202 12.46 -12.75 17.61
CA LEU A 202 11.82 -12.17 18.79
C LEU A 202 11.32 -13.28 19.75
N TYR A 203 10.56 -14.25 19.24
CA TYR A 203 10.05 -15.37 20.04
C TYR A 203 11.18 -16.26 20.54
N GLY A 204 12.20 -16.51 19.72
CA GLY A 204 13.38 -17.29 20.09
C GLY A 204 14.12 -16.69 21.27
N SER A 205 14.27 -15.36 21.29
CA SER A 205 14.88 -14.63 22.41
C SER A 205 13.98 -14.60 23.65
N ILE A 206 12.66 -14.38 23.50
CA ILE A 206 11.71 -14.37 24.64
C ILE A 206 11.64 -15.74 25.33
N MET A 207 11.59 -16.83 24.55
CA MET A 207 11.48 -18.19 25.08
C MET A 207 12.81 -18.76 25.57
N GLY A 208 13.94 -18.07 25.35
CA GLY A 208 15.27 -18.54 25.73
C GLY A 208 15.78 -19.74 24.93
N ASN A 209 15.10 -20.13 23.85
CA ASN A 209 15.50 -21.26 22.99
C ASN A 209 16.73 -20.92 22.13
N PHE A 210 16.95 -19.64 21.84
CA PHE A 210 18.14 -19.14 21.15
C PHE A 210 18.94 -18.25 22.09
N SER A 211 20.13 -18.70 22.49
CA SER A 211 21.10 -17.82 23.14
C SER A 211 21.92 -17.10 22.06
N LEU A 212 21.46 -15.93 21.58
CA LEU A 212 22.31 -15.08 20.72
C LEU A 212 23.37 -14.28 21.54
N GLY A 213 23.58 -14.68 22.79
CA GLY A 213 24.61 -14.16 23.68
C GLY A 213 24.23 -12.83 24.32
N SER A 214 25.24 -12.04 24.72
CA SER A 214 25.02 -10.71 25.32
C SER A 214 24.47 -9.66 24.34
N SER A 215 24.20 -10.04 23.09
CA SER A 215 23.82 -9.15 21.98
C SER A 215 22.40 -9.36 21.45
N ASP A 216 21.56 -10.17 22.10
CA ASP A 216 20.18 -10.47 21.67
C ASP A 216 19.38 -9.21 21.30
N GLY A 217 19.35 -8.21 22.20
CA GLY A 217 18.61 -6.98 21.99
C GLY A 217 19.08 -6.20 20.75
N PHE A 218 20.40 -6.16 20.52
CA PHE A 218 20.96 -5.49 19.34
C PHE A 218 20.54 -6.19 18.04
N ILE A 219 20.58 -7.53 18.00
CA ILE A 219 20.21 -8.30 16.81
C ILE A 219 18.73 -8.14 16.49
N ILE A 220 17.86 -8.15 17.51
CA ILE A 220 16.42 -7.91 17.35
C ILE A 220 16.17 -6.51 16.81
N THR A 221 16.81 -5.49 17.39
CA THR A 221 16.70 -4.11 16.90
C THR A 221 17.17 -4.00 15.45
N MET A 222 18.34 -4.53 15.11
CA MET A 222 18.85 -4.51 13.73
C MET A 222 17.89 -5.22 12.76
N THR A 223 17.32 -6.36 13.16
CA THR A 223 16.34 -7.07 12.33
C THR A 223 15.09 -6.23 12.09
N ALA A 224 14.59 -5.54 13.12
CA ALA A 224 13.45 -4.63 12.99
C ALA A 224 13.74 -3.49 11.98
N HIS A 225 14.96 -2.94 11.98
CA HIS A 225 15.37 -1.95 10.99
C HIS A 225 15.40 -2.51 9.56
N ILE A 226 15.95 -3.71 9.39
CA ILE A 226 15.99 -4.38 8.08
C ILE A 226 14.55 -4.62 7.57
N GLU A 227 13.66 -5.12 8.43
CA GLU A 227 12.26 -5.36 8.08
C GLU A 227 11.53 -4.08 7.67
N ALA A 228 11.68 -2.99 8.43
CA ALA A 228 11.10 -1.70 8.08
C ALA A 228 11.62 -1.18 6.74
N THR A 229 12.94 -1.30 6.51
CA THR A 229 13.57 -0.84 5.27
C THR A 229 13.12 -1.65 4.06
N ILE A 230 13.06 -2.99 4.20
CA ILE A 230 12.53 -3.88 3.15
C ILE A 230 11.09 -3.49 2.85
N SER A 231 10.25 -3.30 3.86
CA SER A 231 8.84 -2.91 3.69
C SER A 231 8.68 -1.61 2.91
N MET A 232 9.54 -0.61 3.18
CA MET A 232 9.55 0.67 2.47
C MET A 232 10.00 0.53 1.02
N ILE A 233 11.11 -0.18 0.76
CA ILE A 233 11.61 -0.45 -0.60
C ILE A 233 10.53 -1.16 -1.42
N VAL A 234 9.94 -2.21 -0.84
CA VAL A 234 8.92 -3.03 -1.48
C VAL A 234 7.66 -2.22 -1.78
N CYS A 235 7.21 -1.39 -0.85
CA CYS A 235 6.06 -0.50 -1.06
C CYS A 235 6.26 0.43 -2.26
N ASN A 236 7.48 0.95 -2.44
CA ASN A 236 7.81 1.82 -3.55
C ASN A 236 8.05 1.08 -4.87
N LEU A 237 8.51 -0.17 -4.80
CA LEU A 237 8.83 -0.99 -5.98
C LEU A 237 7.65 -1.11 -6.93
N ILE A 238 6.41 -1.21 -6.43
CA ILE A 238 5.21 -1.32 -7.28
C ILE A 238 5.04 -0.09 -8.17
N VAL A 239 5.29 1.11 -7.66
CA VAL A 239 5.12 2.35 -8.43
C VAL A 239 6.23 2.49 -9.45
N VAL A 240 7.46 2.23 -9.01
CA VAL A 240 8.63 2.26 -9.88
C VAL A 240 8.49 1.25 -11.01
N ALA A 241 8.09 0.02 -10.70
CA ALA A 241 7.86 -1.02 -11.70
C ALA A 241 6.71 -0.67 -12.65
N ALA A 242 5.60 -0.12 -12.15
CA ALA A 242 4.51 0.35 -12.99
C ALA A 242 4.93 1.49 -13.93
N PHE A 243 5.85 2.36 -13.50
CA PHE A 243 6.40 3.43 -14.31
C PHE A 243 7.29 2.91 -15.43
N PHE A 244 8.28 2.07 -15.10
CA PHE A 244 9.16 1.46 -16.09
C PHE A 244 8.35 0.64 -17.10
N TYR A 245 7.37 -0.12 -16.63
CA TYR A 245 6.46 -0.85 -17.49
C TYR A 245 5.76 0.05 -18.53
N ARG A 246 5.28 1.23 -18.11
CA ARG A 246 4.66 2.20 -19.02
C ARG A 246 5.65 2.80 -20.02
N ILE A 247 6.89 3.07 -19.60
CA ILE A 247 7.93 3.60 -20.48
C ILE A 247 8.30 2.58 -21.55
N PHE A 248 8.58 1.33 -21.16
CA PHE A 248 8.96 0.29 -22.09
C PHE A 248 7.85 0.01 -23.10
N ARG A 249 6.59 -0.02 -22.66
CA ARG A 249 5.46 -0.18 -23.59
C ARG A 249 5.30 1.01 -24.54
N ARG A 250 5.45 2.24 -24.07
CA ARG A 250 5.37 3.43 -24.94
C ARG A 250 6.45 3.44 -26.03
N ARG A 251 7.57 2.76 -25.82
CA ARG A 251 8.60 2.54 -26.86
C ARG A 251 8.22 1.47 -27.88
N GLN A 252 7.31 0.56 -27.55
CA GLN A 252 6.96 -0.59 -28.40
C GLN A 252 5.71 -0.31 -29.27
N ASP A 253 4.80 0.56 -28.81
CA ASP A 253 3.62 0.98 -29.57
C ASP A 253 3.84 2.04 -30.70
N PRO A 254 4.99 2.76 -30.88
CA PRO A 254 5.14 3.73 -31.97
C PRO A 254 5.45 3.09 -33.33
N GLU A 255 5.95 1.85 -33.40
CA GLU A 255 6.33 1.20 -34.67
C GLU A 255 5.14 0.59 -35.43
N THR A 256 3.98 0.38 -34.79
CA THR A 256 2.81 -0.24 -35.46
C THR A 256 1.85 0.79 -36.09
N ALA A 257 2.02 2.09 -35.78
CA ALA A 257 1.20 3.15 -36.36
C ALA A 257 1.71 3.61 -37.74
N GLU A 258 3.00 3.46 -38.04
CA GLU A 258 3.56 3.87 -39.34
C GLU A 258 3.28 2.86 -40.46
N GLU A 259 3.19 1.55 -40.16
CA GLU A 259 2.94 0.51 -41.18
C GLU A 259 1.48 0.45 -41.68
N SER A 260 0.54 1.10 -40.98
CA SER A 260 -0.87 1.16 -41.41
C SER A 260 -1.21 2.39 -42.28
N THR A 261 -0.34 3.41 -42.31
CA THR A 261 -0.55 4.60 -43.15
C THR A 261 0.00 4.37 -44.56
N GLU A 262 1.07 3.60 -44.73
CA GLU A 262 1.66 3.32 -46.06
C GLU A 262 0.81 2.37 -46.93
N LYS A 263 -0.01 1.50 -46.32
CA LYS A 263 -0.84 0.55 -47.08
C LYS A 263 -2.18 1.13 -47.56
N SER A 264 -2.60 2.29 -47.05
CA SER A 264 -3.87 2.92 -47.46
C SER A 264 -3.74 3.88 -48.64
N GLU A 265 -2.53 4.38 -48.95
CA GLU A 265 -2.31 5.27 -50.10
C GLU A 265 -2.03 4.53 -51.41
N GLU A 266 -1.61 3.26 -51.39
CA GLU A 266 -1.29 2.52 -52.62
C GLU A 266 -2.54 1.93 -53.34
N THR A 267 -3.73 1.98 -52.72
CA THR A 267 -4.96 1.40 -53.33
C THR A 267 -5.93 2.43 -53.92
N LEU A 268 -5.67 3.74 -53.79
CA LEU A 268 -6.59 4.80 -54.25
C LEU A 268 -6.20 5.43 -55.61
N ASN A 269 -5.34 4.80 -56.42
CA ASN A 269 -4.90 5.37 -57.70
C ASN A 269 -5.01 4.39 -58.89
N THR A 270 -6.08 3.59 -58.98
CA THR A 270 -6.39 2.97 -60.27
C THR A 270 -7.90 2.78 -60.50
N ARG A 271 -8.40 3.51 -61.50
CA ARG A 271 -9.64 3.31 -62.31
C ARG A 271 -10.91 4.08 -61.93
N LEU A 272 -11.16 5.11 -62.73
CA LEU A 272 -12.45 5.44 -63.36
C LEU A 272 -12.30 5.21 -64.88
N PRO A 273 -13.36 5.14 -65.72
CA PRO A 273 -14.79 5.28 -65.41
C PRO A 273 -15.72 4.22 -66.08
N ARG A 274 -17.04 4.36 -65.82
CA ARG A 274 -18.20 4.03 -66.68
C ARG A 274 -19.05 2.81 -66.30
N SER A 275 -20.29 3.04 -65.86
CA SER A 275 -21.52 2.82 -66.63
C SER A 275 -22.75 2.90 -65.72
N ASP A 276 -23.80 3.52 -66.24
CA ASP A 276 -25.10 3.75 -65.63
C ASP A 276 -25.86 2.45 -65.32
N GLU A 277 -26.45 2.34 -64.11
CA GLU A 277 -27.72 1.62 -63.89
C GLU A 277 -28.35 2.03 -62.55
N PRO A 278 -29.67 2.33 -62.49
CA PRO A 278 -30.34 2.77 -61.27
C PRO A 278 -30.88 1.57 -60.51
N THR A 279 -30.28 1.25 -59.36
CA THR A 279 -30.88 0.30 -58.40
C THR A 279 -31.08 0.98 -57.05
N SER A 280 -32.36 1.16 -56.72
CA SER A 280 -32.88 1.53 -55.41
C SER A 280 -32.28 0.70 -54.28
N ARG A 281 -31.63 1.34 -53.30
CA ARG A 281 -31.46 0.72 -51.98
C ARG A 281 -31.07 1.72 -50.88
N ILE A 282 -32.06 1.96 -50.02
CA ILE A 282 -31.98 2.13 -48.55
C ILE A 282 -30.94 3.15 -48.05
N GLU A 283 -31.41 4.37 -47.78
CA GLU A 283 -30.78 5.28 -46.84
C GLU A 283 -30.71 4.62 -45.45
N PHE A 284 -29.51 4.42 -44.95
CA PHE A 284 -29.24 4.35 -43.52
C PHE A 284 -28.55 5.65 -43.15
N THR A 285 -29.24 6.44 -42.32
CA THR A 285 -28.76 7.68 -41.75
C THR A 285 -27.46 7.46 -40.98
N GLU A 286 -26.44 8.18 -41.42
CA GLU A 286 -25.14 8.33 -40.80
C GLU A 286 -25.32 9.01 -39.43
N ILE A 287 -25.11 8.25 -38.36
CA ILE A 287 -25.04 8.77 -37.00
C ILE A 287 -23.65 9.37 -36.82
N SER A 288 -23.57 10.70 -36.94
CA SER A 288 -22.41 11.49 -36.56
C SER A 288 -22.19 11.37 -35.05
N ASP A 289 -21.02 10.90 -34.64
CA ASP A 289 -20.61 10.89 -33.25
C ASP A 289 -20.44 12.34 -32.73
N PRO A 290 -21.00 12.68 -31.56
CA PRO A 290 -20.95 14.02 -31.00
C PRO A 290 -19.59 14.34 -30.37
N THR A 291 -19.09 15.50 -30.79
CA THR A 291 -18.05 16.32 -30.17
C THR A 291 -18.16 16.36 -28.65
N TRP A 292 -17.17 15.79 -27.95
CA TRP A 292 -16.98 15.95 -26.50
C TRP A 292 -16.39 17.33 -26.17
N THR A 293 -17.22 18.35 -26.20
CA THR A 293 -16.90 19.68 -25.64
C THR A 293 -18.16 20.32 -25.06
N SER A 294 -18.55 19.95 -23.82
CA SER A 294 -19.25 20.83 -22.85
C SER A 294 -19.86 20.02 -21.71
N LEU A 295 -19.13 19.83 -20.62
CA LEU A 295 -19.74 19.61 -19.29
C LEU A 295 -19.08 20.55 -18.29
N GLU A 296 -19.21 21.84 -18.58
CA GLU A 296 -19.29 22.85 -17.55
C GLU A 296 -20.65 23.51 -17.69
N GLN A 297 -21.28 23.78 -16.55
CA GLN A 297 -22.39 24.73 -16.38
C GLN A 297 -23.83 24.19 -16.55
N ARG A 298 -24.33 23.50 -15.51
CA ARG A 298 -25.73 23.69 -15.08
C ARG A 298 -25.94 23.40 -13.59
N SER A 299 -25.59 24.38 -12.75
CA SER A 299 -26.13 24.52 -11.40
C SER A 299 -27.42 25.35 -11.47
N GLY A 300 -28.56 24.73 -11.15
CA GLY A 300 -29.84 25.41 -10.93
C GLY A 300 -30.65 24.65 -9.88
N PRO A 301 -31.29 25.33 -8.90
CA PRO A 301 -31.86 24.69 -7.73
C PRO A 301 -33.27 24.17 -8.02
N SER A 302 -33.52 22.90 -7.68
CA SER A 302 -34.86 22.32 -7.68
C SER A 302 -35.36 22.23 -6.24
N SER A 303 -36.25 23.16 -5.88
CA SER A 303 -37.12 23.09 -4.71
C SER A 303 -38.11 21.94 -4.87
N GLY A 304 -37.93 20.88 -4.09
CA GLY A 304 -38.85 19.76 -3.97
C GLY A 304 -39.42 19.67 -2.56
N THR A 305 -40.70 20.03 -2.44
CA THR A 305 -41.55 19.99 -1.26
C THR A 305 -41.66 18.56 -0.73
N PHE A 306 -41.37 18.34 0.55
CA PHE A 306 -41.51 17.04 1.22
C PHE A 306 -42.91 16.94 1.83
N GLU A 307 -43.77 16.09 1.27
CA GLU A 307 -45.01 15.65 1.91
C GLU A 307 -44.68 14.62 3.00
N VAL A 308 -45.19 14.88 4.21
CA VAL A 308 -45.07 14.03 5.39
C VAL A 308 -46.27 13.07 5.39
N ALA A 309 -46.05 11.83 4.99
CA ALA A 309 -46.98 10.73 5.25
C ALA A 309 -46.67 10.14 6.64
N SER A 310 -47.48 10.56 7.61
CA SER A 310 -47.58 9.96 8.94
C SER A 310 -48.37 8.67 8.84
N ASP A 311 -47.75 7.52 9.09
CA ASP A 311 -48.52 6.30 9.33
C ASP A 311 -48.06 5.55 10.58
N ARG A 312 -49.07 5.23 11.39
CA ARG A 312 -49.00 4.48 12.64
C ARG A 312 -48.65 3.04 12.33
N HIS A 313 -47.71 2.44 13.07
CA HIS A 313 -47.91 1.06 13.48
C HIS A 313 -47.33 0.76 14.86
N GLN A 314 -48.25 0.26 15.66
CA GLN A 314 -48.20 -0.13 17.05
C GLN A 314 -47.77 -1.61 17.14
N THR A 315 -46.71 -1.93 17.86
CA THR A 315 -46.42 -3.26 18.45
C THR A 315 -45.42 -3.04 19.61
N SER A 316 -45.86 -3.01 20.87
CA SER A 316 -46.01 -4.17 21.76
C SER A 316 -44.76 -5.06 21.85
N PHE A 317 -43.87 -4.80 22.82
CA PHE A 317 -43.10 -5.86 23.45
C PHE A 317 -42.90 -5.57 24.94
N ARG A 318 -43.50 -6.46 25.73
CA ARG A 318 -43.55 -6.48 27.20
C ARG A 318 -42.46 -7.45 27.66
N SER A 319 -41.76 -7.08 28.74
CA SER A 319 -41.09 -7.93 29.74
C SER A 319 -40.09 -9.01 29.27
N ILE A 320 -38.86 -8.97 29.81
CA ILE A 320 -38.38 -9.96 30.79
C ILE A 320 -37.17 -9.33 31.52
N VAL A 321 -37.39 -9.06 32.80
CA VAL A 321 -36.41 -8.94 33.88
C VAL A 321 -36.55 -10.25 34.66
N GLU A 322 -35.45 -10.70 35.29
CA GLU A 322 -35.29 -11.93 36.11
C GLU A 322 -34.80 -13.19 35.38
N ARG A 323 -33.47 -13.37 35.36
CA ARG A 323 -32.75 -14.39 36.14
C ARG A 323 -31.26 -14.10 36.16
#